data_AF-A0A392MIV6-F1
#
_entry.id   AF-A0A392MIV6-F1
#
_cell.length_a   1.000
_cell.length_b   1.000
_cell.length_c   1.000
_cell.angle_alpha   90.00
_cell.angle_beta   90.00
_cell.angle_gamma   90.00
#
_symmetry.space_group_name_H-M   'P 1'
#
loop_
_entity.id
_entity.type
_entity.pdbx_description
1 polymer ?
#
loop_
_entity_poly.entity_id
_entity_poly.type
_entity_poly.pdbx_seq_one_letter_code
_entity_poly.pdbx_strand_id
1 'polypeptide(L)'
;MRQRRWMEYLNDFDFDLKYHPGKANVVADALSRKALHVSELMMHKCNLIENFRNLNLNMVDVEGGLMMNKLEVSCDLRDRIVQAQINDPELQKRVGNPEFSVATDGAILYGGRLCVPNNIELKRLILSEAHKSGFSIHPGSTKMYQDLKKDFWWPNMKTEIAEFVARCI
;
A
#
# COMPACT_ATOMS: atom_id res chain seq x y z
N MET A 1 -1.21 -21.14 46.53
CA MET A 1 -1.78 -22.36 47.17
C MET A 1 -3.30 -22.32 47.32
N ARG A 2 -3.92 -21.24 47.80
CA ARG A 2 -5.39 -21.15 47.98
C ARG A 2 -6.18 -21.20 46.66
N GLN A 3 -5.82 -20.40 45.66
CA GLN A 3 -6.55 -20.33 44.37
C GLN A 3 -6.57 -21.66 43.59
N ARG A 4 -5.47 -22.43 43.60
CA ARG A 4 -5.39 -23.75 42.92
C ARG A 4 -6.39 -24.75 43.53
N ARG A 5 -6.50 -24.80 44.87
CA ARG A 5 -7.47 -25.66 45.57
C ARG A 5 -8.92 -25.33 45.21
N TRP A 6 -9.25 -24.04 45.04
CA TRP A 6 -10.58 -23.62 44.61
C TRP A 6 -10.88 -24.00 43.17
N MET A 7 -9.89 -23.94 42.26
CA MET A 7 -10.09 -24.39 40.88
C MET A 7 -10.32 -25.90 40.79
N GLU A 8 -9.55 -26.70 41.54
CA GLU A 8 -9.73 -28.16 41.60
C GLU A 8 -11.13 -28.52 42.13
N TYR A 9 -11.59 -27.86 43.19
CA TYR A 9 -12.93 -28.09 43.75
C TYR A 9 -14.06 -27.66 42.82
N LEU A 10 -13.92 -26.53 42.14
CA LEU A 10 -14.95 -26.04 41.22
C LEU A 10 -15.06 -26.93 39.97
N ASN A 11 -13.96 -27.53 39.50
CA ASN A 11 -13.93 -28.37 38.31
C ASN A 11 -14.83 -29.62 38.38
N ASP A 12 -15.26 -30.02 39.58
CA ASP A 12 -16.19 -31.14 39.78
C ASP A 12 -17.67 -30.75 39.56
N PHE A 13 -17.95 -29.47 39.32
CA PHE A 13 -19.30 -28.96 39.08
C PHE A 13 -19.49 -28.52 37.62
N ASP A 14 -20.68 -28.77 37.08
CA ASP A 14 -21.09 -28.26 35.78
C ASP A 14 -21.74 -26.88 35.98
N PHE A 15 -21.00 -25.81 35.66
CA PHE A 15 -21.48 -24.44 35.82
C PHE A 15 -20.98 -23.53 34.69
N ASP A 16 -21.83 -22.56 34.33
CA ASP A 16 -21.47 -21.48 33.42
C ASP A 16 -21.16 -20.20 34.20
N LEU A 17 -19.93 -19.70 34.05
CA LEU A 17 -19.52 -18.44 34.66
C LEU A 17 -20.13 -17.25 33.89
N LYS A 18 -21.13 -16.58 34.48
CA LYS A 18 -21.73 -15.36 33.92
C LYS A 18 -21.20 -14.12 34.64
N TYR A 19 -20.58 -13.21 33.88
CA TYR A 19 -20.06 -11.96 34.43
C TYR A 19 -21.19 -10.96 34.73
N HIS A 20 -21.21 -10.43 35.95
CA HIS A 20 -22.11 -9.35 36.35
C HIS A 20 -21.29 -8.11 36.76
N PRO A 21 -21.46 -6.98 36.05
CA PRO A 21 -20.82 -5.72 36.44
C PRO A 21 -21.39 -5.24 37.78
N GLY A 22 -20.52 -4.79 38.69
CA GLY A 22 -20.95 -4.32 40.00
C GLY A 22 -19.93 -3.39 40.66
N LYS A 23 -20.41 -2.49 41.52
CA LYS A 23 -19.60 -1.45 42.18
C LYS A 23 -18.49 -2.00 43.08
N ALA A 24 -18.65 -3.23 43.59
CA ALA A 24 -17.65 -3.96 44.37
C ALA A 24 -16.74 -4.88 43.52
N ASN A 25 -17.04 -5.06 42.23
CA ASN A 25 -16.33 -5.99 41.34
C ASN A 25 -15.17 -5.30 40.59
N VAL A 26 -14.49 -4.37 41.26
CA VAL A 26 -13.47 -3.47 40.68
C VAL A 26 -12.23 -4.25 40.19
N VAL A 27 -11.91 -5.36 40.85
CA VAL A 27 -10.73 -6.18 40.53
C VAL A 27 -10.94 -7.02 39.26
N ALA A 28 -12.11 -7.62 39.07
CA ALA A 28 -12.41 -8.36 37.84
C ALA A 28 -12.51 -7.41 36.63
N ASP A 29 -13.06 -6.21 36.85
CA ASP A 29 -13.09 -5.12 35.88
C ASP A 29 -11.68 -4.58 35.55
N ALA A 30 -10.75 -4.58 36.51
CA ALA A 30 -9.34 -4.27 36.23
C ALA A 30 -8.65 -5.32 35.35
N LEU A 31 -9.02 -6.60 35.49
CA LEU A 31 -8.48 -7.68 34.65
C LEU A 31 -9.09 -7.69 33.24
N SER A 32 -10.37 -7.34 33.07
CA SER A 32 -10.97 -7.14 31.73
C SER A 32 -10.33 -5.96 30.99
N ARG A 33 -10.01 -4.87 31.70
CA ARG A 33 -9.23 -3.74 31.15
C ARG A 33 -7.84 -4.13 30.67
N LYS A 34 -7.18 -5.11 31.31
CA LYS A 34 -5.86 -5.60 30.85
C LYS A 34 -5.97 -6.30 29.49
N ALA A 35 -7.05 -7.05 29.24
CA ALA A 35 -7.30 -7.64 27.93
C ALA A 35 -7.57 -6.57 26.86
N LEU A 36 -8.30 -5.50 27.20
CA LEU A 36 -8.50 -4.35 26.31
C LEU A 36 -7.18 -3.65 25.96
N HIS A 37 -6.29 -3.45 26.94
CA HIS A 37 -5.01 -2.82 26.71
C HIS A 37 -4.04 -3.69 25.88
N VAL A 38 -4.08 -5.01 26.07
CA VAL A 38 -3.35 -5.95 25.21
C VAL A 38 -3.89 -5.91 23.78
N SER A 39 -5.22 -5.83 23.59
CA SER A 39 -5.83 -5.66 22.27
C SER A 39 -5.39 -4.35 21.59
N GLU A 40 -5.34 -3.24 22.34
CA GLU A 40 -4.88 -1.94 21.87
C GLU A 40 -3.41 -1.98 21.42
N LEU A 41 -2.53 -2.58 22.22
CA LEU A 41 -1.12 -2.81 21.86
C LEU A 41 -1.00 -3.70 20.61
N MET A 42 -1.85 -4.72 20.48
CA MET A 42 -1.89 -5.59 19.30
C MET A 42 -2.28 -4.79 18.04
N MET A 43 -3.29 -3.93 18.13
CA MET A 43 -3.71 -3.06 17.02
C MET A 43 -2.62 -2.07 16.62
N HIS A 44 -1.92 -1.45 17.58
CA HIS A 44 -0.77 -0.59 17.30
C HIS A 44 0.37 -1.34 16.61
N LYS A 45 0.65 -2.58 17.04
CA LYS A 45 1.66 -3.43 16.42
C LYS A 45 1.28 -3.79 14.97
N CYS A 46 0.02 -4.14 14.71
CA CYS A 46 -0.46 -4.43 13.35
C CYS A 46 -0.34 -3.21 12.44
N ASN A 47 -0.76 -2.03 12.91
CA ASN A 47 -0.64 -0.78 12.16
C ASN A 47 0.83 -0.47 11.84
N LEU A 48 1.73 -0.64 12.80
CA LEU A 48 3.16 -0.45 12.59
C LEU A 48 3.73 -1.41 11.52
N ILE A 49 3.33 -2.68 11.54
CA ILE A 49 3.72 -3.66 10.52
C ILE A 49 3.22 -3.27 9.12
N GLU A 50 1.98 -2.77 9.02
CA GLU A 50 1.46 -2.27 7.73
C GLU A 50 2.20 -1.05 7.24
N ASN A 51 2.52 -0.10 8.13
CA ASN A 51 3.33 1.07 7.77
C ASN A 51 4.72 0.65 7.26
N PHE A 52 5.38 -0.32 7.90
CA PHE A 52 6.66 -0.86 7.44
C PHE A 52 6.55 -1.59 6.10
N ARG A 53 5.47 -2.34 5.85
CA ARG A 53 5.21 -2.96 4.53
C ARG A 53 5.02 -1.89 3.46
N ASN A 54 4.29 -0.83 3.76
CA ASN A 54 4.03 0.28 2.82
C ASN A 54 5.31 1.06 2.47
N LEU A 55 6.29 1.07 3.36
CA LEU A 55 7.59 1.73 3.13
C LEU A 55 8.51 0.96 2.17
N ASN A 56 8.12 -0.26 1.74
CA ASN A 56 8.86 -1.11 0.79
C ASN A 56 10.37 -1.25 1.12
N LEU A 57 10.67 -1.42 2.41
CA LEU A 57 12.05 -1.43 2.92
C LEU A 57 12.65 -2.83 2.81
N ASN A 58 13.86 -2.92 2.26
CA ASN A 58 14.65 -4.15 2.31
C ASN A 58 15.14 -4.37 3.74
N MET A 59 14.58 -5.38 4.43
CA MET A 59 15.00 -5.80 5.76
C MET A 59 15.80 -7.10 5.68
N VAL A 60 16.91 -7.17 6.42
CA VAL A 60 17.70 -8.40 6.58
C VAL A 60 17.53 -8.87 8.03
N ASP A 61 17.18 -10.14 8.19
CA ASP A 61 17.13 -10.80 9.50
C ASP A 61 18.57 -11.09 9.96
N VAL A 62 18.92 -10.64 11.16
CA VAL A 62 20.21 -10.89 11.80
C VAL A 62 19.95 -11.47 13.18
N GLU A 63 20.87 -12.28 13.68
CA GLU A 63 20.75 -12.87 15.01
C GLU A 63 20.51 -11.79 16.08
N GLY A 64 19.28 -11.74 16.62
CA GLY A 64 18.87 -10.76 17.63
C GLY A 64 17.98 -9.62 17.13
N GLY A 65 17.66 -9.51 15.84
CA GLY A 65 16.67 -8.53 15.36
C GLY A 65 16.67 -8.28 13.85
N LEU A 66 15.87 -7.29 13.43
CA LEU A 66 15.81 -6.83 12.04
C LEU A 66 16.78 -5.64 11.87
N MET A 67 17.68 -5.72 10.90
CA MET A 67 18.61 -4.64 10.59
C MET A 67 18.32 -4.04 9.22
N MET A 68 18.20 -2.72 9.19
CA MET A 68 17.98 -1.95 7.97
C MET A 68 19.30 -1.35 7.52
N ASN A 69 19.95 -1.99 6.54
CA ASN A 69 21.34 -1.66 6.20
C ASN A 69 21.51 -0.51 5.20
N LYS A 70 20.52 -0.28 4.32
CA LYS A 70 20.59 0.77 3.29
C LYS A 70 19.20 1.06 2.74
N LEU A 71 18.77 2.32 2.77
CA LEU A 71 17.64 2.81 1.98
C LEU A 71 18.20 3.34 0.66
N GLU A 72 17.97 2.61 -0.44
CA GLU A 72 18.33 3.05 -1.78
C GLU A 72 17.06 3.43 -2.54
N VAL A 73 16.83 4.74 -2.68
CA VAL A 73 15.69 5.27 -3.43
C VAL A 73 16.08 5.30 -4.91
N SER A 74 15.79 4.23 -5.64
CA SER A 74 15.91 4.19 -7.10
C SER A 74 14.53 4.33 -7.75
N CYS A 75 14.34 5.35 -8.58
CA CYS A 75 13.18 5.46 -9.46
C CYS A 75 13.53 4.81 -10.81
N ASP A 76 13.30 3.50 -10.93
CA ASP A 76 13.54 2.74 -12.16
C ASP A 76 12.36 2.85 -13.16
N LEU A 77 11.30 3.59 -12.80
CA LEU A 77 10.07 3.67 -13.56
C LEU A 77 10.32 4.20 -14.99
N ARG A 78 11.15 5.24 -15.12
CA ARG A 78 11.48 5.80 -16.44
C ARG A 78 12.20 4.76 -17.29
N ASP A 79 13.22 4.12 -16.76
CA ASP A 79 14.01 3.11 -17.48
C ASP A 79 13.12 1.95 -17.91
N ARG A 80 12.25 1.46 -17.01
CA ARG A 80 11.27 0.41 -17.31
C ARG A 80 10.29 0.81 -18.41
N ILE A 81 9.84 2.06 -18.42
CA ILE A 81 9.00 2.59 -19.50
C ILE A 81 9.79 2.58 -20.80
N VAL A 82 11.02 3.14 -20.83
CA VAL A 82 11.86 3.18 -22.04
C VAL A 82 12.12 1.78 -22.59
N GLN A 83 12.46 0.80 -21.74
CA GLN A 83 12.64 -0.59 -22.16
C GLN A 83 11.35 -1.20 -22.73
N ALA A 84 10.20 -0.89 -22.13
CA ALA A 84 8.92 -1.34 -22.63
C ALA A 84 8.49 -0.64 -23.93
N GLN A 85 8.92 0.61 -24.18
CA GLN A 85 8.66 1.32 -25.44
C GLN A 85 9.33 0.64 -26.63
N ILE A 86 10.52 0.07 -26.45
CA ILE A 86 11.23 -0.68 -27.51
C ILE A 86 10.37 -1.84 -28.03
N ASN A 87 9.61 -2.48 -27.14
CA ASN A 87 8.78 -3.63 -27.42
C ASN A 87 7.34 -3.29 -27.82
N ASP A 88 7.00 -2.00 -27.98
CA ASP A 88 5.65 -1.55 -28.37
C ASP A 88 5.64 -1.13 -29.86
N PRO A 89 5.21 -1.99 -30.80
CA PRO A 89 5.26 -1.70 -32.23
C PRO A 89 4.36 -0.53 -32.63
N GLU A 90 3.27 -0.29 -31.89
CA GLU A 90 2.34 0.80 -32.16
C GLU A 90 2.96 2.14 -31.79
N LEU A 91 3.68 2.18 -30.66
CA LEU A 91 4.40 3.39 -30.26
C LEU A 91 5.60 3.66 -31.19
N GLN A 92 6.33 2.62 -31.61
CA GLN A 92 7.45 2.74 -32.55
C GLN A 92 7.01 3.31 -33.92
N LYS A 93 5.83 2.92 -34.42
CA LYS A 93 5.27 3.48 -35.67
C LYS A 93 4.95 4.97 -35.60
N ARG A 94 4.73 5.51 -34.39
CA ARG A 94 4.41 6.93 -34.20
C ARG A 94 5.65 7.82 -34.20
N VAL A 95 6.83 7.23 -34.00
CA VAL A 95 8.12 7.90 -34.15
C VAL A 95 8.27 8.32 -35.60
N GLY A 96 8.27 9.63 -35.84
CA GLY A 96 8.24 10.23 -37.19
C GLY A 96 7.08 11.21 -37.41
N ASN A 97 6.06 11.18 -36.54
CA ASN A 97 5.09 12.26 -36.48
C ASN A 97 5.67 13.49 -35.77
N PRO A 98 5.32 14.71 -36.19
CA PRO A 98 5.87 15.95 -35.60
C PRO A 98 5.49 16.16 -34.14
N GLU A 99 4.44 15.50 -33.64
CA GLU A 99 4.03 15.58 -32.24
C GLU A 99 4.85 14.68 -31.30
N PHE A 100 5.60 13.72 -31.87
CA PHE A 100 6.41 12.75 -31.14
C PHE A 100 7.90 13.07 -31.30
N SER A 101 8.64 13.02 -30.20
CA SER A 101 10.09 13.19 -30.19
C SER A 101 10.77 12.05 -29.46
N VAL A 102 12.05 11.83 -29.78
CA VAL A 102 12.90 10.85 -29.10
C VAL A 102 13.95 11.61 -28.31
N ALA A 103 14.02 11.35 -27.01
CA ALA A 103 15.01 11.94 -26.13
C ALA A 103 16.38 11.25 -26.26
N THR A 104 17.40 11.82 -25.63
CA THR A 104 18.79 11.32 -25.69
C THR A 104 18.97 9.92 -25.13
N ASP A 105 18.12 9.53 -24.18
CA ASP A 105 18.05 8.20 -23.55
C ASP A 105 17.20 7.19 -24.35
N GLY A 106 16.71 7.57 -25.54
CA GLY A 106 15.83 6.75 -26.36
C GLY A 106 14.36 6.80 -25.96
N ALA A 107 13.98 7.61 -24.96
CA ALA A 107 12.60 7.73 -24.54
C ALA A 107 11.72 8.42 -25.61
N ILE A 108 10.59 7.80 -25.94
CA ILE A 108 9.58 8.40 -26.82
C ILE A 108 8.72 9.35 -25.99
N LEU A 109 8.61 10.60 -26.46
CA LEU A 109 7.84 11.67 -25.82
C LEU A 109 6.73 12.17 -26.76
N TYR A 110 5.61 12.61 -26.18
CA TYR A 110 4.51 13.29 -26.88
C TYR A 110 4.33 14.70 -26.30
N GLY A 111 4.65 15.73 -27.06
CA GLY A 111 4.61 17.12 -26.57
C GLY A 111 5.41 17.34 -25.28
N GLY A 112 6.55 16.64 -25.14
CA GLY A 112 7.41 16.68 -23.94
C GLY A 112 7.04 15.71 -22.81
N ARG A 113 5.95 14.94 -22.95
CA ARG A 113 5.48 13.97 -21.93
C ARG A 113 5.96 12.56 -22.25
N LEU A 114 6.34 11.78 -21.26
CA LEU A 114 6.78 10.40 -21.43
C LEU A 114 5.64 9.50 -21.90
N CYS A 115 5.81 8.88 -23.07
CA CYS A 115 4.81 7.97 -23.61
C CYS A 115 4.82 6.64 -22.84
N VAL A 116 3.73 6.32 -22.16
CA VAL A 116 3.59 5.01 -21.50
C VAL A 116 3.14 3.99 -22.54
N PRO A 117 3.91 2.92 -22.79
CA PRO A 117 3.53 1.89 -23.76
C PRO A 117 2.29 1.14 -23.31
N ASN A 118 1.69 0.35 -24.21
CA ASN A 118 0.50 -0.44 -23.90
C ASN A 118 0.81 -1.68 -23.03
N ASN A 119 1.38 -1.44 -21.85
CA ASN A 119 1.71 -2.43 -20.84
C ASN A 119 0.80 -2.21 -19.62
N ILE A 120 -0.06 -3.19 -19.35
CA ILE A 120 -1.06 -3.14 -18.28
C ILE A 120 -0.40 -2.99 -16.91
N GLU A 121 0.73 -3.67 -16.67
CA GLU A 121 1.43 -3.62 -15.38
C GLU A 121 2.04 -2.24 -15.12
N LEU A 122 2.66 -1.62 -16.12
CA LEU A 122 3.22 -0.27 -16.00
C LEU A 122 2.12 0.79 -15.79
N LYS A 123 1.04 0.71 -16.58
CA LYS A 123 -0.12 1.59 -16.41
C LYS A 123 -0.72 1.43 -15.02
N ARG A 124 -0.94 0.19 -14.57
CA ARG A 124 -1.48 -0.11 -13.24
C ARG A 124 -0.58 0.44 -12.14
N LEU A 125 0.74 0.31 -12.27
CA LEU A 125 1.70 0.84 -11.31
C LEU A 125 1.59 2.37 -11.18
N ILE A 126 1.60 3.09 -12.30
CA ILE A 126 1.45 4.55 -12.34
C ILE A 126 0.11 4.97 -11.73
N LEU A 127 -0.98 4.32 -12.12
CA LEU A 127 -2.32 4.60 -11.61
C LEU A 127 -2.43 4.31 -10.11
N SER A 128 -1.85 3.21 -9.64
CA SER A 128 -1.85 2.86 -8.22
C SER A 128 -1.06 3.84 -7.39
N GLU A 129 0.11 4.28 -7.85
CA GLU A 129 0.92 5.26 -7.13
C GLU A 129 0.20 6.61 -7.07
N ALA A 130 -0.31 7.09 -8.20
CA ALA A 130 -1.02 8.37 -8.26
C ALA A 130 -2.33 8.40 -7.48
N HIS A 131 -2.94 7.24 -7.18
CA HIS A 131 -4.21 7.19 -6.46
C HIS A 131 -4.10 6.73 -5.00
N LYS A 132 -3.27 5.73 -4.72
CA LYS A 132 -3.19 5.04 -3.41
C LYS A 132 -1.98 5.43 -2.57
N SER A 133 -1.04 6.20 -3.13
CA SER A 133 0.07 6.72 -2.33
C SER A 133 -0.47 7.53 -1.15
N GLY A 134 0.16 7.42 0.02
CA GLY A 134 -0.25 8.14 1.23
C GLY A 134 -0.30 9.66 1.05
N PHE A 135 0.43 10.19 0.05
CA PHE A 135 0.45 11.61 -0.31
C PHE A 135 -0.68 12.04 -1.24
N SER A 136 -1.35 11.12 -1.93
CA SER A 136 -2.31 11.43 -2.99
C SER A 136 -3.72 11.69 -2.46
N ILE A 137 -4.04 11.23 -1.25
CA ILE A 137 -5.36 11.38 -0.57
C ILE A 137 -6.52 11.00 -1.52
N HIS A 138 -6.40 9.84 -2.20
CA HIS A 138 -7.43 9.29 -3.10
C HIS A 138 -8.06 10.34 -4.03
N PRO A 139 -7.29 10.94 -4.94
CA PRO A 139 -7.76 12.00 -5.79
C PRO A 139 -8.83 11.47 -6.75
N GLY A 140 -9.87 12.29 -7.00
CA GLY A 140 -10.85 12.01 -8.04
C GLY A 140 -10.22 12.00 -9.44
N SER A 141 -10.93 11.41 -10.41
CA SER A 141 -10.44 11.18 -11.79
C SER A 141 -9.93 12.44 -12.49
N THR A 142 -10.61 13.57 -12.32
CA THR A 142 -10.20 14.85 -12.93
C THR A 142 -8.86 15.34 -12.39
N LYS A 143 -8.68 15.30 -11.06
CA LYS A 143 -7.43 15.72 -10.42
C LYS A 143 -6.28 14.78 -10.83
N MET A 144 -6.52 13.48 -10.72
CA MET A 144 -5.54 12.46 -11.10
C MET A 144 -5.08 12.59 -12.56
N TYR A 145 -5.99 12.88 -13.49
CA TYR A 145 -5.64 13.15 -14.87
C TYR A 145 -4.78 14.41 -15.04
N GLN A 146 -5.14 15.51 -14.36
CA GLN A 146 -4.37 16.76 -14.46
C GLN A 146 -2.95 16.62 -13.91
N ASP A 147 -2.77 15.81 -12.87
CA ASP A 147 -1.45 15.56 -12.29
C ASP A 147 -0.62 14.66 -13.18
N LEU A 148 -1.16 13.51 -13.62
CA LEU A 148 -0.43 12.58 -14.48
C LEU A 148 -0.12 13.16 -15.87
N LYS A 149 -0.99 14.04 -16.41
CA LYS A 149 -0.80 14.65 -17.73
C LYS A 149 0.43 15.56 -17.79
N LYS A 150 0.97 16.02 -16.66
CA LYS A 150 2.19 16.85 -16.66
C LYS A 150 3.38 16.07 -17.21
N ASP A 151 3.49 14.80 -16.82
CA ASP A 151 4.68 13.98 -17.06
C ASP A 151 4.44 12.82 -18.03
N PHE A 152 3.21 12.29 -18.10
CA PHE A 152 2.89 11.08 -18.86
C PHE A 152 1.84 11.30 -19.95
N TRP A 153 1.89 10.43 -20.96
CA TRP A 153 0.87 10.34 -22.00
C TRP A 153 0.68 8.90 -22.48
N TRP A 154 -0.56 8.49 -22.71
CA TRP A 154 -0.89 7.28 -23.47
C TRP A 154 -2.30 7.39 -24.08
N PRO A 155 -2.61 6.58 -25.13
CA PRO A 155 -3.95 6.54 -25.70
C PRO A 155 -5.00 6.19 -24.63
N ASN A 156 -6.15 6.87 -24.63
CA ASN A 156 -7.26 6.66 -23.70
C ASN A 156 -6.95 6.87 -22.21
N MET A 157 -5.85 7.54 -21.88
CA MET A 157 -5.43 7.82 -20.49
C MET A 157 -6.53 8.40 -19.60
N LYS A 158 -7.34 9.34 -20.11
CA LYS A 158 -8.45 9.94 -19.34
C LYS A 158 -9.53 8.92 -18.99
N THR A 159 -9.87 8.03 -19.92
CA THR A 159 -10.88 6.98 -19.73
C THR A 159 -10.37 5.91 -18.77
N GLU A 160 -9.14 5.44 -18.95
CA GLU A 160 -8.53 4.43 -18.07
C GLU A 160 -8.39 4.95 -16.63
N ILE A 161 -8.06 6.24 -16.43
CA ILE A 161 -8.05 6.87 -15.10
C ILE A 161 -9.45 6.89 -14.49
N ALA A 162 -10.48 7.26 -15.26
CA ALA A 162 -11.85 7.29 -14.76
C ALA A 162 -12.32 5.90 -14.33
N GLU A 163 -12.04 4.87 -15.12
CA GLU A 163 -12.33 3.47 -14.78
C GLU A 163 -11.56 3.00 -13.54
N PHE A 164 -10.30 3.41 -13.40
CA PHE A 164 -9.50 3.05 -12.23
C PHE A 164 -10.07 3.67 -10.94
N VAL A 165 -10.38 4.97 -10.96
CA VAL A 165 -10.94 5.67 -9.81
C VAL A 165 -12.35 5.17 -9.48
N ALA A 166 -13.17 4.81 -10.48
CA ALA A 166 -14.50 4.24 -10.28
C ALA A 166 -14.48 2.87 -9.57
N ARG A 167 -13.35 2.15 -9.62
CA ARG A 167 -13.14 0.88 -8.90
C ARG A 167 -12.58 1.08 -7.48
N CYS A 168 -12.38 2.32 -7.03
CA CYS A 168 -11.98 2.59 -5.65
C CYS A 168 -13.17 2.38 -4.71
N ILE A 169 -12.99 1.53 -3.68
CA ILE A 169 -13.95 1.25 -2.61
C ILE A 169 -13.52 1.99 -1.36
#